data_AF-A0A844AXB1-F1
#
_entry.id   AF-A0A844AXB1-F1
#
_cell.length_a   1.000
_cell.length_b   1.000
_cell.length_c   1.000
_cell.angle_alpha   90.00
_cell.angle_beta   90.00
_cell.angle_gamma   90.00
#
_symmetry.space_group_name_H-M   'P 1'
#
loop_
_entity.id
_entity.type
_entity.pdbx_description
1 polymer ?
#
loop_
_entity_poly.entity_id
_entity_poly.type
_entity_poly.pdbx_seq_one_letter_code
_entity_poly.pdbx_strand_id
1 'polypeptide(L)'
;MLAQDAAALEALDSVDQIWGGAQEVLKPRGIEFLNYITVDNEFHSPQVLSNIAEIYGDQPPEKDPFLAYCCNNYAITLTGVAYLPDYDYLPPEAQRFIIAARKTGFSTGLGIPMRLRGSTRFGGFNLGTRMERDEFEAKILPDQEAFRTFCLILHRRIEELQNDTATETSTREPDGFRKLLIAQHSKEIADLSAREQEVAHLVAAGYSRKECARLCGISHHTVSDYVKSIYRKLGVNDRVKLARMLED
;
A
#
# COMPACT_ATOMS: atom_id res chain seq x y z
N MET A 1 -3.10 7.09 -23.54
CA MET A 1 -3.58 6.09 -22.54
C MET A 1 -3.10 6.53 -21.17
N LEU A 2 -3.84 6.26 -20.09
CA LEU A 2 -3.50 6.75 -18.74
C LEU A 2 -2.06 6.39 -18.30
N ALA A 3 -1.57 5.21 -18.68
CA ALA A 3 -0.18 4.79 -18.42
C ALA A 3 0.88 5.65 -19.15
N GLN A 4 0.60 6.14 -20.36
CA GLN A 4 1.51 7.04 -21.09
C GLN A 4 1.53 8.42 -20.44
N ASP A 5 0.36 8.90 -20.00
CA ASP A 5 0.25 10.16 -19.27
C ASP A 5 1.03 10.08 -17.94
N ALA A 6 0.94 8.96 -17.22
CA ALA A 6 1.72 8.70 -16.01
C ALA A 6 3.24 8.74 -16.27
N ALA A 7 3.71 8.10 -17.35
CA ALA A 7 5.13 8.09 -17.73
C ALA A 7 5.64 9.48 -18.08
N ALA A 8 4.81 10.33 -18.68
CA ALA A 8 5.17 11.73 -18.95
C ALA A 8 5.30 12.54 -17.64
N LEU A 9 4.42 12.30 -16.66
CA LEU A 9 4.50 12.94 -15.35
C LEU A 9 5.68 12.45 -14.51
N GLU A 10 6.09 11.18 -14.66
CA GLU A 10 7.26 10.62 -13.98
C GLU A 10 8.56 11.36 -14.34
N ALA A 11 8.65 11.94 -15.54
CA ALA A 11 9.82 12.69 -15.99
C ALA A 11 9.93 14.11 -15.38
N LEU A 12 8.96 14.55 -14.56
CA LEU A 12 8.96 15.85 -13.91
C LEU A 12 9.80 15.84 -12.63
N ASP A 13 10.33 17.01 -12.26
CA ASP A 13 11.36 17.15 -11.22
C ASP A 13 10.86 17.78 -9.91
N SER A 14 9.56 18.09 -9.81
CA SER A 14 8.96 18.55 -8.56
C SER A 14 7.59 17.94 -8.27
N VAL A 15 7.29 17.79 -6.98
CA VAL A 15 5.99 17.28 -6.51
C VAL A 15 4.84 18.18 -7.01
N ASP A 16 5.03 19.50 -7.02
CA ASP A 16 4.01 20.45 -7.49
C ASP A 16 3.69 20.27 -8.98
N GLN A 17 4.71 20.04 -9.81
CA GLN A 17 4.52 19.80 -11.25
C GLN A 17 3.78 18.48 -11.49
N ILE A 18 4.17 17.42 -10.78
CA ILE A 18 3.49 16.12 -10.86
C ILE A 18 2.04 16.25 -10.42
N TRP A 19 1.80 16.91 -9.30
CA TRP A 19 0.47 17.08 -8.74
C TRP A 19 -0.44 17.91 -9.66
N GLY A 20 0.07 19.02 -10.22
CA GLY A 20 -0.65 19.82 -11.20
C GLY A 20 -0.97 19.03 -12.47
N GLY A 21 0.02 18.33 -13.02
CA GLY A 21 -0.16 17.50 -14.21
C GLY A 21 -1.12 16.34 -13.99
N ALA A 22 -1.12 15.72 -12.80
CA ALA A 22 -2.06 14.67 -12.43
C ALA A 22 -3.51 15.14 -12.50
N GLN A 23 -3.79 16.35 -11.99
CA GLN A 23 -5.13 16.95 -12.06
C GLN A 23 -5.57 17.22 -13.50
N GLU A 24 -4.67 17.74 -14.35
CA GLU A 24 -4.97 18.01 -15.77
C GLU A 24 -5.21 16.71 -16.56
N VAL A 25 -4.52 15.62 -16.23
CA VAL A 25 -4.74 14.30 -16.84
C VAL A 25 -6.06 13.69 -16.38
N LEU A 26 -6.40 13.79 -15.10
CA LEU A 26 -7.53 13.10 -14.50
C LEU A 26 -8.87 13.81 -14.71
N LYS A 27 -8.88 15.16 -14.76
CA LYS A 27 -10.10 15.96 -14.90
C LYS A 27 -10.92 15.65 -16.17
N PRO A 28 -10.34 15.54 -17.39
CA PRO A 28 -11.10 15.17 -18.59
C PRO A 28 -11.68 13.75 -18.54
N ARG A 29 -11.20 12.91 -17.62
CA ARG A 29 -11.65 11.52 -17.41
C ARG A 29 -12.72 11.43 -16.32
N GLY A 30 -13.23 12.58 -15.84
CA GLY A 30 -14.29 12.65 -14.85
C GLY A 30 -13.83 12.46 -13.41
N ILE A 31 -12.53 12.57 -13.13
CA ILE A 31 -11.98 12.61 -11.77
C ILE A 31 -11.61 14.06 -11.44
N GLU A 32 -12.45 14.74 -10.67
CA GLU A 32 -12.22 16.15 -10.32
C GLU A 32 -11.56 16.36 -8.96
N PHE A 33 -11.66 15.36 -8.09
CA PHE A 33 -11.17 15.43 -6.72
C PHE A 33 -10.04 14.44 -6.52
N LEU A 34 -8.88 14.92 -6.09
CA LEU A 34 -7.71 14.11 -5.80
C LEU A 34 -7.28 14.43 -4.38
N ASN A 35 -7.13 13.38 -3.57
CA ASN A 35 -6.53 13.44 -2.25
C ASN A 35 -5.48 12.35 -2.14
N TYR A 36 -4.22 12.73 -2.04
CA TYR A 36 -3.12 11.87 -1.67
C TYR A 36 -2.81 12.11 -0.20
N ILE A 37 -2.80 11.04 0.59
CA ILE A 37 -2.46 11.11 2.02
C ILE A 37 -1.61 9.91 2.43
N THR A 38 -0.52 10.18 3.14
CA THR A 38 0.26 9.17 3.86
C THR A 38 0.59 9.62 5.27
N VAL A 39 0.77 8.66 6.17
CA VAL A 39 1.20 8.84 7.56
C VAL A 39 2.26 7.81 7.92
N ASP A 40 3.04 8.05 8.96
CA ASP A 40 3.87 7.00 9.53
C ASP A 40 3.02 5.88 10.19
N ASN A 41 3.66 4.79 10.59
CA ASN A 41 3.01 3.62 11.19
C ASN A 41 2.25 3.91 12.49
N GLU A 42 2.53 5.03 13.17
CA GLU A 42 1.79 5.50 14.35
C GLU A 42 0.69 6.52 14.02
N PHE A 43 0.36 6.75 12.75
CA PHE A 43 -0.58 7.77 12.31
C PHE A 43 -0.15 9.19 12.68
N HIS A 44 1.15 9.50 12.60
CA HIS A 44 1.67 10.85 12.70
C HIS A 44 2.25 11.32 11.36
N SER A 45 2.79 12.54 11.38
CA SER A 45 3.57 13.13 10.27
C SER A 45 2.85 13.03 8.91
N PRO A 46 1.63 13.57 8.79
CA PRO A 46 0.84 13.45 7.58
C PRO A 46 1.51 14.18 6.42
N GLN A 47 1.57 13.52 5.28
CA GLN A 47 1.92 14.14 4.01
C GLN A 47 0.65 14.14 3.16
N VAL A 48 0.23 15.33 2.75
CA VAL A 48 -1.04 15.55 2.06
C VAL A 48 -0.80 16.34 0.79
N LEU A 49 -1.35 15.85 -0.32
CA LEU A 49 -1.57 16.64 -1.52
C LEU A 49 -3.06 16.52 -1.84
N SER A 50 -3.79 17.63 -1.84
CA SER A 50 -5.23 17.61 -2.07
C SER A 50 -5.68 18.83 -2.86
N ASN A 51 -6.63 18.63 -3.77
CA ASN A 51 -7.34 19.72 -4.44
C ASN A 51 -8.78 19.88 -3.91
N ILE A 52 -9.13 19.14 -2.86
CA ILE A 52 -10.44 19.18 -2.22
C ILE A 52 -10.41 20.30 -1.19
N ALA A 53 -11.12 21.39 -1.49
CA ALA A 53 -11.17 22.56 -0.62
C ALA A 53 -11.62 22.18 0.79
N GLU A 54 -10.83 22.57 1.79
CA GLU A 54 -11.14 22.44 3.22
C GLU A 54 -11.45 21.00 3.71
N ILE A 55 -10.97 19.97 3.01
CA ILE A 55 -11.26 18.57 3.37
C ILE A 55 -10.88 18.22 4.82
N TYR A 56 -9.82 18.82 5.36
CA TYR A 56 -9.35 18.61 6.74
C TYR A 56 -9.67 19.79 7.67
N GLY A 57 -10.63 20.65 7.33
CA GLY A 57 -10.99 21.82 8.15
C GLY A 57 -11.57 21.44 9.53
N ASP A 58 -12.41 20.41 9.57
CA ASP A 58 -13.09 19.95 10.79
C ASP A 58 -12.36 18.81 11.52
N GLN A 59 -11.37 18.19 10.88
CA GLN A 59 -10.66 17.02 11.39
C GLN A 59 -9.23 16.96 10.85
N PRO A 60 -8.22 16.65 11.70
CA PRO A 60 -6.85 16.53 11.25
C PRO A 60 -6.65 15.36 10.26
N PRO A 61 -5.71 15.47 9.29
CA PRO A 61 -5.51 14.46 8.24
C PRO A 61 -5.25 13.05 8.74
N GLU A 62 -4.56 12.90 9.87
CA GLU A 62 -4.21 11.61 10.48
C GLU A 62 -5.44 10.77 10.86
N LYS A 63 -6.60 11.41 10.99
CA LYS A 63 -7.88 10.75 11.27
C LYS A 63 -8.71 10.47 10.02
N ASP A 64 -8.18 10.70 8.82
CA ASP A 64 -8.89 10.39 7.57
C ASP A 64 -9.36 8.92 7.57
N PRO A 65 -10.66 8.65 7.39
CA PRO A 65 -11.19 7.29 7.33
C PRO A 65 -10.51 6.40 6.30
N PHE A 66 -9.98 6.97 5.22
CA PHE A 66 -9.20 6.24 4.22
C PHE A 66 -8.02 5.49 4.86
N LEU A 67 -7.28 6.14 5.76
CA LEU A 67 -6.11 5.54 6.43
C LEU A 67 -6.51 4.34 7.30
N ALA A 68 -7.58 4.49 8.08
CA ALA A 68 -8.00 3.45 9.04
C ALA A 68 -8.75 2.29 8.37
N TYR A 69 -9.54 2.56 7.33
CA TYR A 69 -10.51 1.61 6.79
C TYR A 69 -10.18 1.12 5.37
N CYS A 70 -9.38 1.85 4.58
CA CYS A 70 -9.01 1.42 3.22
C CYS A 70 -7.61 0.79 3.17
N CYS A 71 -6.66 1.24 3.98
CA CYS A 71 -5.25 0.81 3.89
C CYS A 71 -4.92 -0.54 4.55
N ASN A 72 -5.91 -1.40 4.81
CA ASN A 72 -5.69 -2.73 5.42
C ASN A 72 -5.42 -3.83 4.38
N ASN A 73 -5.73 -3.59 3.11
CA ASN A 73 -5.41 -4.46 1.97
C ASN A 73 -5.37 -3.61 0.68
N TYR A 74 -4.98 -4.19 -0.45
CA TYR A 74 -4.83 -3.45 -1.72
C TYR A 74 -6.12 -3.34 -2.55
N ALA A 75 -7.25 -3.89 -2.10
CA ALA A 75 -8.51 -3.75 -2.82
C ALA A 75 -8.88 -2.26 -2.94
N ILE A 76 -9.44 -1.88 -4.09
CA ILE A 76 -9.98 -0.55 -4.26
C ILE A 76 -11.30 -0.47 -3.51
N THR A 77 -11.41 0.52 -2.63
CA THR A 77 -12.64 0.80 -1.89
C THR A 77 -13.47 1.81 -2.66
N LEU A 78 -14.77 1.59 -2.79
CA LEU A 78 -15.67 2.60 -3.36
C LEU A 78 -15.95 3.67 -2.31
N THR A 79 -15.58 4.91 -2.56
CA THR A 79 -15.60 6.00 -1.56
C THR A 79 -16.67 7.04 -1.90
N GLY A 80 -16.95 7.93 -0.94
CA GLY A 80 -17.94 8.98 -1.09
C GLY A 80 -19.30 8.62 -0.49
N VAL A 81 -20.14 9.64 -0.35
CA VAL A 81 -21.43 9.53 0.34
C VAL A 81 -22.40 8.57 -0.34
N ALA A 82 -22.27 8.34 -1.65
CA ALA A 82 -23.11 7.41 -2.41
C ALA A 82 -22.92 5.93 -1.99
N TYR A 83 -21.76 5.59 -1.44
CA TYR A 83 -21.42 4.24 -0.94
C TYR A 83 -21.50 4.13 0.58
N LEU A 84 -21.70 5.25 1.29
CA LEU A 84 -21.77 5.25 2.75
C LEU A 84 -22.80 4.25 3.34
N PRO A 85 -23.98 4.03 2.75
CA PRO A 85 -24.92 3.02 3.23
C PRO A 85 -24.38 1.58 3.23
N ASP A 86 -23.35 1.28 2.43
CA ASP A 86 -22.76 -0.06 2.31
C ASP A 86 -21.72 -0.33 3.44
N TYR A 87 -21.41 0.68 4.26
CA TYR A 87 -20.36 0.64 5.27
C TYR A 87 -20.90 0.95 6.68
N ASP A 88 -21.84 0.14 7.16
CA ASP A 88 -22.50 0.29 8.47
C ASP A 88 -21.55 0.18 9.68
N TYR A 89 -20.37 -0.42 9.48
CA TYR A 89 -19.31 -0.53 10.48
C TYR A 89 -18.53 0.77 10.73
N LEU A 90 -18.69 1.80 9.87
CA LEU A 90 -17.95 3.05 10.04
C LEU A 90 -18.46 3.83 11.26
N PRO A 91 -17.56 4.33 12.13
CA PRO A 91 -17.97 5.11 13.29
C PRO A 91 -18.59 6.45 12.87
N PRO A 92 -19.44 7.07 13.71
CA PRO A 92 -20.11 8.32 13.38
C PRO A 92 -19.17 9.47 12.97
N GLU A 93 -17.95 9.51 13.49
CA GLU A 93 -16.94 10.49 13.08
C GLU A 93 -16.49 10.32 11.62
N ALA A 94 -16.24 9.07 11.20
CA ALA A 94 -15.88 8.76 9.82
C ALA A 94 -17.05 9.06 8.86
N GLN A 95 -18.28 8.72 9.26
CA GLN A 95 -19.47 9.04 8.48
C GLN A 95 -19.62 10.56 8.31
N ARG A 96 -19.43 11.36 9.38
CA ARG A 96 -19.49 12.83 9.31
C ARG A 96 -18.44 13.40 8.36
N PHE A 97 -17.21 12.88 8.36
CA PHE A 97 -16.16 13.29 7.42
C PHE A 97 -16.58 13.06 5.97
N ILE A 98 -17.08 11.87 5.65
CA ILE A 98 -17.54 11.52 4.29
C ILE A 98 -18.73 12.40 3.87
N ILE A 99 -19.69 12.65 4.77
CA ILE A 99 -20.84 13.53 4.50
C ILE A 99 -20.39 14.97 4.29
N ALA A 100 -19.41 15.46 5.06
CA ALA A 100 -18.89 16.82 4.92
C ALA A 100 -18.23 17.02 3.54
N ALA A 101 -17.51 16.02 3.04
CA ALA A 101 -16.90 16.06 1.71
C ALA A 101 -17.92 16.29 0.58
N ARG A 102 -19.18 15.85 0.74
CA ARG A 102 -20.27 16.12 -0.23
C ARG A 102 -20.48 17.62 -0.51
N LYS A 103 -20.21 18.50 0.47
CA LYS A 103 -20.35 19.96 0.30
C LYS A 103 -19.45 20.50 -0.83
N THR A 104 -18.34 19.83 -1.11
CA THR A 104 -17.41 20.16 -2.20
C THR A 104 -17.86 19.62 -3.57
N GLY A 105 -18.85 18.73 -3.57
CA GLY A 105 -19.32 17.96 -4.72
C GLY A 105 -18.80 16.52 -4.76
N PHE A 106 -17.92 16.09 -3.85
CA PHE A 106 -17.44 14.70 -3.80
C PHE A 106 -18.62 13.76 -3.49
N SER A 107 -19.06 12.97 -4.48
CA SER A 107 -20.20 12.07 -4.35
C SER A 107 -19.79 10.59 -4.35
N THR A 108 -18.93 10.22 -5.28
CA THR A 108 -18.42 8.86 -5.54
C THR A 108 -16.90 8.90 -5.75
N GLY A 109 -16.21 7.77 -5.54
CA GLY A 109 -14.77 7.74 -5.73
C GLY A 109 -14.13 6.36 -5.57
N LEU A 110 -12.82 6.32 -5.79
CA LEU A 110 -11.94 5.16 -5.62
C LEU A 110 -10.90 5.48 -4.54
N GLY A 111 -10.97 4.77 -3.42
CA GLY A 111 -9.90 4.68 -2.45
C GLY A 111 -8.88 3.65 -2.89
N ILE A 112 -7.64 4.07 -3.17
CA ILE A 112 -6.58 3.27 -3.77
C ILE A 112 -5.35 3.26 -2.84
N PRO A 113 -5.19 2.23 -2.00
CA PRO A 113 -4.03 2.08 -1.12
C PRO A 113 -2.74 1.83 -1.92
N MET A 114 -1.69 2.59 -1.62
CA MET A 114 -0.35 2.45 -2.23
C MET A 114 0.61 1.68 -1.32
N ARG A 115 0.51 1.92 0.00
CA ARG A 115 1.17 1.15 1.04
C ARG A 115 0.17 0.81 2.14
N LEU A 116 0.27 -0.41 2.66
CA LEU A 116 -0.64 -0.90 3.68
C LEU A 116 -0.17 -0.54 5.08
N ARG A 117 -1.13 -0.44 5.99
CA ARG A 117 -0.89 -0.31 7.42
C ARG A 117 0.05 -1.43 7.91
N GLY A 118 1.00 -1.07 8.77
CA GLY A 118 2.11 -1.94 9.18
C GLY A 118 3.42 -1.62 8.47
N SER A 119 3.37 -0.90 7.34
CA SER A 119 4.57 -0.29 6.74
C SER A 119 5.03 0.92 7.54
N THR A 120 6.32 1.26 7.49
CA THR A 120 6.90 2.47 8.13
C THR A 120 6.15 3.75 7.79
N ARG A 121 5.64 3.84 6.56
CA ARG A 121 4.71 4.86 6.09
C ARG A 121 3.67 4.21 5.19
N PHE A 122 2.40 4.53 5.40
CA PHE A 122 1.28 3.94 4.67
C PHE A 122 0.26 5.00 4.24
N GLY A 123 -0.60 4.64 3.30
CA GLY A 123 -1.56 5.58 2.69
C GLY A 123 -1.72 5.35 1.19
N GLY A 124 -2.17 6.38 0.48
CA GLY A 124 -2.47 6.29 -0.94
C GLY A 124 -3.36 7.42 -1.43
N PHE A 125 -4.20 7.11 -2.42
CA PHE A 125 -5.05 8.09 -3.10
C PHE A 125 -6.52 7.84 -2.82
N ASN A 126 -7.29 8.92 -2.77
CA ASN A 126 -8.74 8.91 -2.93
C ASN A 126 -9.08 9.78 -4.14
N LEU A 127 -9.56 9.16 -5.21
CA LEU A 127 -9.97 9.80 -6.45
C LEU A 127 -11.49 9.95 -6.45
N GLY A 128 -11.99 11.18 -6.46
CA GLY A 128 -13.42 11.47 -6.37
C GLY A 128 -14.00 12.10 -7.62
N THR A 129 -15.31 11.94 -7.74
CA THR A 129 -16.13 12.51 -8.82
C THR A 129 -17.41 13.15 -8.26
N ARG A 130 -18.08 13.94 -9.10
CA ARG A 130 -19.44 14.44 -8.83
C ARG A 130 -20.56 13.48 -9.28
N MET A 131 -20.21 12.36 -9.91
CA MET A 131 -21.18 11.44 -10.50
C MET A 131 -22.03 10.77 -9.42
N GLU A 132 -23.29 10.53 -9.77
CA GLU A 132 -24.15 9.62 -9.00
C GLU A 132 -23.68 8.16 -9.18
N ARG A 133 -24.10 7.28 -8.27
CA ARG A 133 -23.61 5.90 -8.17
C ARG A 133 -23.65 5.13 -9.50
N ASP A 134 -24.80 5.09 -10.15
CA ASP A 134 -24.99 4.32 -11.39
C ASP A 134 -24.10 4.83 -12.54
N GLU A 135 -23.93 6.14 -12.64
CA GLU A 135 -23.08 6.76 -13.65
C GLU A 135 -21.59 6.44 -13.39
N PHE A 136 -21.16 6.54 -12.13
CA PHE A 136 -19.80 6.22 -11.72
C PHE A 136 -19.47 4.74 -11.98
N GLU A 137 -20.35 3.82 -11.60
CA GLU A 137 -20.17 2.39 -11.82
C GLU A 137 -20.13 2.03 -13.32
N ALA A 138 -20.86 2.77 -14.16
CA ALA A 138 -20.84 2.56 -15.60
C ALA A 138 -19.60 3.16 -16.29
N LYS A 139 -19.11 4.32 -15.84
CA LYS A 139 -18.07 5.10 -16.56
C LYS A 139 -16.67 5.01 -15.98
N ILE A 140 -16.53 4.86 -14.66
CA ILE A 140 -15.24 4.96 -13.97
C ILE A 140 -14.78 3.60 -13.47
N LEU A 141 -15.68 2.84 -12.84
CA LEU A 141 -15.34 1.56 -12.22
C LEU A 141 -14.73 0.52 -13.18
N PRO A 142 -15.13 0.40 -14.46
CA PRO A 142 -14.51 -0.54 -15.40
C PRO A 142 -13.01 -0.29 -15.61
N ASP A 143 -12.56 0.96 -15.46
CA ASP A 143 -11.18 1.39 -15.66
C ASP A 143 -10.39 1.53 -14.35
N GLN A 144 -10.92 1.06 -13.21
CA GLN A 144 -10.31 1.23 -11.88
C GLN A 144 -8.84 0.75 -11.78
N GLU A 145 -8.49 -0.31 -12.52
CA GLU A 145 -7.11 -0.83 -12.54
C GLU A 145 -6.15 0.07 -13.32
N ALA A 146 -6.65 0.80 -14.33
CA ALA A 146 -5.86 1.82 -15.00
C ALA A 146 -5.57 2.97 -14.03
N PHE A 147 -6.58 3.44 -13.29
CA PHE A 147 -6.40 4.47 -12.26
C PHE A 147 -5.43 4.03 -11.16
N ARG A 148 -5.53 2.79 -10.67
CA ARG A 148 -4.55 2.24 -9.72
C ARG A 148 -3.13 2.27 -10.28
N THR A 149 -2.94 1.81 -11.52
CA THR A 149 -1.63 1.82 -12.17
C THR A 149 -1.06 3.24 -12.28
N PHE A 150 -1.90 4.20 -12.67
CA PHE A 150 -1.52 5.62 -12.70
C PHE A 150 -1.09 6.11 -11.31
N CYS A 151 -1.89 5.86 -10.28
CA CYS A 151 -1.58 6.22 -8.90
C CYS A 151 -0.28 5.59 -8.39
N LEU A 152 0.03 4.34 -8.77
CA LEU A 152 1.29 3.67 -8.39
C LEU A 152 2.52 4.38 -8.95
N ILE A 153 2.48 4.78 -10.23
CA ILE A 153 3.59 5.52 -10.87
C ILE A 153 3.76 6.89 -10.22
N LEU A 154 2.65 7.60 -9.97
CA LEU A 154 2.70 8.90 -9.30
C LEU A 154 3.19 8.79 -7.86
N HIS A 155 2.70 7.82 -7.09
CA HIS A 155 3.14 7.57 -5.71
C HIS A 155 4.65 7.37 -5.65
N ARG A 156 5.18 6.49 -6.51
CA ARG A 156 6.61 6.24 -6.62
C ARG A 156 7.37 7.55 -6.80
N ARG A 157 6.96 8.36 -7.79
CA ARG A 157 7.71 9.57 -8.14
C ARG A 157 7.62 10.64 -7.06
N ILE A 158 6.45 10.79 -6.43
CA ILE A 158 6.27 11.69 -5.28
C ILE A 158 7.22 11.29 -4.13
N GLU A 159 7.28 10.00 -3.80
CA GLU A 159 8.17 9.49 -2.76
C GLU A 159 9.65 9.69 -3.09
N GLU A 160 10.06 9.45 -4.35
CA GLU A 160 11.44 9.70 -4.80
C GLU A 160 11.84 11.17 -4.55
N LEU A 161 11.02 12.12 -5.00
CA LEU A 161 11.31 13.54 -4.87
C LEU A 161 11.27 14.06 -3.42
N GLN A 162 10.36 13.52 -2.60
CA GLN A 162 10.27 13.85 -1.18
C GLN A 162 11.46 13.31 -0.39
N ASN A 163 11.95 12.10 -0.71
CA ASN A 163 13.12 11.53 -0.07
C ASN A 163 14.43 12.22 -0.51
N ASP A 164 14.54 12.61 -1.78
CA ASP A 164 15.71 13.34 -2.29
C ASP A 164 15.87 14.70 -1.59
N THR A 165 14.77 15.38 -1.29
CA THR A 165 14.77 16.65 -0.54
C THR A 165 15.22 16.45 0.93
N ALA A 166 14.97 15.28 1.52
CA ALA A 166 15.41 14.96 2.89
C ALA A 166 16.91 14.59 2.98
N THR A 167 17.60 14.41 1.84
CA THR A 167 18.94 13.81 1.76
C THR A 167 20.07 14.83 1.53
N GLU A 168 19.84 16.13 1.69
CA GLU A 168 20.93 17.14 1.64
C GLU A 168 21.89 17.08 2.86
N THR A 169 21.72 16.16 3.81
CA THR A 169 22.65 15.98 4.96
C THR A 169 23.10 14.54 5.22
N SER A 170 22.87 13.57 4.32
CA SER A 170 23.47 12.24 4.51
C SER A 170 23.79 11.53 3.21
N THR A 171 24.93 10.86 3.20
CA THR A 171 25.56 10.16 2.08
C THR A 171 24.57 9.38 1.20
N ARG A 172 24.53 9.71 -0.10
CA ARG A 172 23.80 9.00 -1.15
C ARG A 172 24.17 7.50 -1.19
N GLU A 173 23.27 6.65 -0.73
CA GLU A 173 23.21 5.23 -1.09
C GLU A 173 22.13 5.06 -2.18
N PRO A 174 22.51 4.85 -3.45
CA PRO A 174 21.57 4.86 -4.57
C PRO A 174 20.96 3.47 -4.78
N ASP A 175 20.01 3.04 -3.96
CA ASP A 175 19.17 1.86 -4.30
C ASP A 175 17.87 1.69 -3.49
N GLY A 176 17.23 2.80 -3.07
CA GLY A 176 15.98 2.73 -2.30
C GLY A 176 14.84 2.00 -3.03
N PHE A 177 14.73 2.18 -4.35
CA PHE A 177 13.64 1.62 -5.15
C PHE A 177 13.78 0.11 -5.41
N ARG A 178 15.00 -0.43 -5.57
CA ARG A 178 15.22 -1.89 -5.64
C ARG A 178 14.87 -2.58 -4.32
N LYS A 179 15.08 -1.89 -3.20
CA LYS A 179 14.82 -2.43 -1.85
C LYS A 179 13.32 -2.57 -1.54
N LEU A 180 12.46 -1.82 -2.23
CA LEU A 180 10.99 -1.86 -2.10
C LEU A 180 10.32 -2.90 -3.00
N LEU A 181 10.94 -3.26 -4.13
CA LEU A 181 10.41 -4.27 -5.07
C LEU A 181 10.80 -5.70 -4.73
N ILE A 182 11.78 -5.88 -3.86
CA ILE A 182 12.08 -7.16 -3.23
C ILE A 182 11.36 -7.11 -1.89
N ALA A 183 10.27 -7.87 -1.74
CA ALA A 183 9.74 -8.17 -0.42
C ALA A 183 10.95 -8.49 0.47
N GLN A 184 11.16 -7.75 1.55
CA GLN A 184 12.19 -8.08 2.53
C GLN A 184 11.80 -9.39 3.19
N HIS A 185 11.97 -10.51 2.47
CA HIS A 185 12.43 -11.72 3.09
C HIS A 185 13.77 -11.31 3.68
N SER A 186 13.82 -11.25 5.00
CA SER A 186 15.04 -11.08 5.78
C SER A 186 16.18 -11.78 5.02
N LYS A 187 17.23 -11.03 4.71
CA LYS A 187 18.32 -11.36 3.76
C LYS A 187 18.93 -12.76 3.96
N GLU A 188 18.64 -13.37 5.10
CA GLU A 188 19.04 -14.70 5.53
C GLU A 188 18.12 -15.82 4.98
N ILE A 189 16.80 -15.60 4.82
CA ILE A 189 15.85 -16.60 4.27
C ILE A 189 16.05 -16.78 2.75
N ALA A 190 16.54 -15.75 2.05
CA ALA A 190 16.80 -15.79 0.62
C ALA A 190 17.92 -16.79 0.22
N ASP A 191 18.81 -17.16 1.16
CA ASP A 191 19.87 -18.16 0.97
C ASP A 191 19.37 -19.62 1.12
N LEU A 192 18.13 -19.80 1.55
CA LEU A 192 17.46 -21.09 1.54
C LEU A 192 16.96 -21.42 0.13
N SER A 193 17.20 -22.64 -0.32
CA SER A 193 16.50 -23.17 -1.50
C SER A 193 14.99 -23.20 -1.28
N ALA A 194 14.19 -23.19 -2.35
CA ALA A 194 12.73 -23.26 -2.26
C ALA A 194 12.24 -24.41 -1.34
N ARG A 195 12.97 -25.53 -1.33
CA ARG A 195 12.65 -26.68 -0.50
C ARG A 195 13.01 -26.50 0.97
N GLU A 196 14.11 -25.80 1.25
CA GLU A 196 14.49 -25.42 2.61
C GLU A 196 13.51 -24.39 3.18
N GLN A 197 13.03 -23.45 2.36
CA GLN A 197 12.02 -22.47 2.77
C GLN A 197 10.71 -23.16 3.17
N GLU A 198 10.20 -24.08 2.34
CA GLU A 198 8.98 -24.83 2.65
C GLU A 198 9.09 -25.60 3.99
N VAL A 199 10.22 -26.29 4.20
CA VAL A 199 10.47 -27.00 5.47
C VAL A 199 10.61 -26.03 6.65
N ALA A 200 11.24 -24.87 6.46
CA ALA A 200 11.41 -23.86 7.51
C ALA A 200 10.06 -23.33 8.01
N HIS A 201 9.13 -23.00 7.10
CA HIS A 201 7.79 -22.52 7.44
C HIS A 201 6.98 -23.56 8.23
N LEU A 202 7.01 -24.83 7.81
CA LEU A 202 6.31 -25.90 8.53
C LEU A 202 6.91 -26.11 9.93
N VAL A 203 8.24 -26.06 10.04
CA VAL A 203 8.91 -26.20 11.35
C VAL A 203 8.57 -25.02 12.25
N ALA A 204 8.62 -23.77 11.76
CA ALA A 204 8.21 -22.61 12.54
C ALA A 204 6.76 -22.72 13.03
N ALA A 205 5.85 -23.10 12.13
CA ALA A 205 4.41 -23.10 12.39
C ALA A 205 3.91 -24.13 13.41
N GLY A 206 4.66 -25.18 13.72
CA GLY A 206 4.05 -26.25 14.54
C GLY A 206 4.68 -27.61 14.38
N TYR A 207 4.98 -27.94 13.13
CA TYR A 207 4.92 -29.30 12.68
C TYR A 207 6.17 -30.09 13.11
N SER A 208 5.93 -31.33 13.52
CA SER A 208 7.01 -32.29 13.73
C SER A 208 7.67 -32.64 12.41
N ARG A 209 8.91 -33.12 12.46
CA ARG A 209 9.65 -33.55 11.26
C ARG A 209 8.92 -34.67 10.49
N LYS A 210 8.11 -35.50 11.17
CA LYS A 210 7.31 -36.56 10.53
C LYS A 210 6.12 -36.00 9.78
N GLU A 211 5.50 -34.96 10.33
CA GLU A 211 4.41 -34.25 9.66
C GLU A 211 4.93 -33.44 8.48
N CYS A 212 6.07 -32.75 8.64
CA CYS A 212 6.75 -32.07 7.54
C CYS A 212 7.09 -33.06 6.41
N ALA A 213 7.61 -34.24 6.75
CA ALA A 213 7.93 -35.28 5.77
C ALA A 213 6.70 -35.71 4.96
N ARG A 214 5.56 -35.90 5.64
CA ARG A 214 4.29 -36.24 5.01
C ARG A 214 3.76 -35.12 4.11
N LEU A 215 3.79 -33.87 4.58
CA LEU A 215 3.29 -32.70 3.85
C LEU A 215 4.15 -32.40 2.62
N CYS A 216 5.46 -32.51 2.76
CA CYS A 216 6.41 -32.27 1.69
C CYS A 216 6.52 -33.48 0.72
N GLY A 217 6.16 -34.70 1.13
CA GLY A 217 6.32 -35.90 0.31
C GLY A 217 7.77 -36.40 0.21
N ILE A 218 8.54 -36.28 1.30
CA ILE A 218 9.94 -36.73 1.42
C ILE A 218 10.16 -37.52 2.72
N SER A 219 11.32 -38.17 2.88
CA SER A 219 11.60 -38.92 4.10
C SER A 219 11.86 -38.01 5.31
N HIS A 220 11.57 -38.50 6.52
CA HIS A 220 11.90 -37.82 7.78
C HIS A 220 13.40 -37.53 7.93
N HIS A 221 14.26 -38.39 7.36
CA HIS A 221 15.71 -38.18 7.34
C HIS A 221 16.08 -36.99 6.46
N THR A 222 15.47 -36.89 5.27
CA THR A 222 15.65 -35.76 4.35
C THR A 222 15.18 -34.44 4.97
N VAL A 223 14.03 -34.44 5.64
CA VAL A 223 13.57 -33.26 6.43
C VAL A 223 14.59 -32.92 7.51
N SER A 224 15.18 -33.92 8.17
CA SER A 224 16.15 -33.66 9.21
C SER A 224 17.43 -33.01 8.70
N ASP A 225 17.86 -33.38 7.51
CA ASP A 225 19.01 -32.77 6.84
C ASP A 225 18.68 -31.35 6.35
N TYR A 226 17.46 -31.11 5.85
CA TYR A 226 17.00 -29.76 5.55
C TYR A 226 17.00 -28.88 6.80
N VAL A 227 16.45 -29.32 7.94
CA VAL A 227 16.45 -28.51 9.18
C VAL A 227 17.87 -28.17 9.64
N LYS A 228 18.82 -29.11 9.54
CA LYS A 228 20.22 -28.85 9.86
C LYS A 228 20.84 -27.82 8.91
N SER A 229 20.56 -27.94 7.62
CA SER A 229 21.04 -27.00 6.60
C SER A 229 20.46 -25.60 6.82
N ILE A 230 19.16 -25.52 7.09
CA ILE A 230 18.43 -24.28 7.42
C ILE A 230 19.05 -23.60 8.64
N TYR A 231 19.22 -24.32 9.76
CA TYR A 231 19.81 -23.79 10.99
C TYR A 231 21.23 -23.26 10.77
N ARG A 232 22.04 -24.00 10.01
CA ARG A 232 23.39 -23.56 9.66
C ARG A 232 23.39 -22.30 8.78
N LYS A 233 22.52 -22.25 7.77
CA LYS A 233 22.43 -21.11 6.82
C LYS A 233 21.88 -19.85 7.48
N LEU A 234 20.91 -20.00 8.37
CA LEU A 234 20.28 -18.89 9.10
C LEU A 234 20.97 -18.54 10.43
N GLY A 235 22.05 -19.24 10.80
CA GLY A 235 22.75 -19.02 12.07
C GLY A 235 21.91 -19.29 13.33
N VAL A 236 20.76 -19.96 13.21
CA VAL A 236 19.88 -20.31 14.33
C VAL A 236 20.16 -21.70 14.85
N ASN A 237 19.91 -21.90 16.14
CA ASN A 237 20.13 -23.18 16.81
C ASN A 237 18.86 -23.81 17.39
N ASP A 238 17.73 -23.09 17.33
CA ASP A 238 16.46 -23.57 17.85
C ASP A 238 15.27 -23.10 17.01
N ARG A 239 14.17 -23.81 17.19
CA ARG A 239 12.93 -23.63 16.42
C ARG A 239 12.19 -22.33 16.80
N VAL A 240 12.37 -21.83 18.01
CA VAL A 240 11.69 -20.62 18.50
C VAL A 240 12.29 -19.39 17.85
N LYS A 241 13.63 -19.33 17.73
CA LYS A 241 14.34 -18.31 16.97
C LYS A 241 14.01 -18.38 15.48
N LEU A 242 13.94 -19.58 14.92
CA LEU A 242 13.49 -19.76 13.54
C LEU A 242 12.08 -19.17 13.33
N ALA A 243 11.13 -19.44 14.25
CA ALA A 243 9.78 -18.91 14.14
C ALA A 243 9.74 -17.37 14.20
N ARG A 244 10.44 -16.77 15.17
CA ARG A 244 10.54 -15.31 15.29
C ARG A 244 11.12 -14.66 14.02
N MET A 245 12.16 -15.26 13.45
CA MET A 245 12.77 -14.76 12.21
C MET A 245 11.88 -14.85 10.97
N LEU A 246 10.84 -15.68 11.00
CA LEU A 246 9.86 -15.79 9.90
C LEU A 246 8.57 -14.97 10.18
N GLU A 247 8.41 -14.41 11.39
CA GLU A 247 7.27 -13.59 11.80
C GLU A 247 7.54 -12.07 11.64
N ASP A 248 8.81 -11.66 11.55
CA ASP A 248 9.30 -10.30 11.27
C ASP A 248 9.49 -10.04 9.77
#